data_AF-C5A1R3-F1
#
_entry.id   AF-C5A1R3-F1
#
_cell.length_a   1.000
_cell.length_b   1.000
_cell.length_c   1.000
_cell.angle_alpha   90.00
_cell.angle_beta   90.00
_cell.angle_gamma   90.00
#
_symmetry.space_group_name_H-M   'P 1'
#
loop_
_entity.id
_entity.type
_entity.pdbx_description
1 polymer ?
#
loop_
_entity_poly.entity_id
_entity_poly.type
_entity_poly.pdbx_seq_one_letter_code
_entity_poly.pdbx_strand_id
1 'polypeptide(L)'
;MGSTLKCSNASASDLHYPTIEKLKALVERAGGRIIRSGTFEPKLPHYLAYIPREYVARIEDEEKRAELLRKWDEVYEKWKIGAEHPPVGWLSAKR
;
A
#
# COMPACT_ATOMS: atom_id res chain seq x y z
N MET A 1 -13.93 -8.97 19.18
CA MET A 1 -14.61 -7.94 18.37
C MET A 1 -13.73 -7.66 17.17
N GLY A 2 -14.06 -8.23 16.02
CA GLY A 2 -13.26 -8.11 14.79
C GLY A 2 -13.66 -6.86 14.03
N SER A 3 -12.79 -5.86 13.98
CA SER A 3 -12.95 -4.71 13.11
C SER A 3 -12.49 -5.10 11.70
N THR A 4 -13.46 -5.40 10.83
CA THR A 4 -13.23 -5.54 9.39
C THR A 4 -12.89 -4.16 8.82
N LEU A 5 -11.60 -3.85 8.71
CA LEU A 5 -11.12 -2.68 7.97
C LEU A 5 -11.46 -2.91 6.48
N LYS A 6 -12.54 -2.27 6.03
CA LYS A 6 -12.87 -2.17 4.61
C LYS A 6 -11.94 -1.13 4.00
N CYS A 7 -10.96 -1.57 3.22
CA CYS A 7 -10.31 -0.69 2.25
C CYS A 7 -11.35 -0.30 1.20
N SER A 8 -12.00 0.84 1.39
CA SER A 8 -12.82 1.48 0.38
C SER A 8 -11.90 2.10 -0.67
N ASN A 9 -11.86 1.46 -1.85
CA ASN A 9 -11.38 1.94 -3.17
C ASN A 9 -10.35 1.03 -3.87
N ALA A 10 -10.51 -0.29 -3.82
CA ALA A 10 -9.77 -1.19 -4.72
C ALA A 10 -10.55 -1.37 -6.03
N SER A 11 -10.03 -0.86 -7.15
CA SER A 11 -10.51 -1.23 -8.48
C SER A 11 -10.04 -2.66 -8.80
N ALA A 12 -10.71 -3.33 -9.74
CA ALA A 12 -10.44 -4.72 -10.13
C ALA A 12 -9.01 -4.99 -10.71
N SER A 13 -8.15 -3.99 -10.73
CA SER A 13 -6.74 -4.05 -11.17
C SER A 13 -5.73 -4.15 -10.03
N ASP A 14 -6.14 -4.06 -8.77
CA ASP A 14 -5.21 -4.14 -7.65
C ASP A 14 -4.81 -5.59 -7.34
N LEU A 15 -3.50 -5.85 -7.29
CA LEU A 15 -2.96 -7.11 -6.78
C LEU A 15 -3.38 -7.27 -5.31
N HIS A 16 -4.40 -8.10 -5.07
CA HIS A 16 -4.83 -8.43 -3.73
C HIS A 16 -3.77 -9.24 -3.00
N TYR A 17 -3.11 -8.62 -2.03
CA TYR A 17 -2.21 -9.33 -1.13
C TYR A 17 -2.97 -10.42 -0.35
N PRO A 18 -2.41 -11.63 -0.21
CA PRO A 18 -3.00 -12.66 0.63
C PRO A 18 -3.03 -12.18 2.09
N THR A 19 -4.07 -12.55 2.82
CA THR A 19 -4.08 -12.39 4.28
C THR A 19 -2.92 -13.19 4.90
N ILE A 20 -2.49 -12.82 6.10
CA ILE A 20 -1.41 -13.55 6.79
C ILE A 20 -1.73 -15.05 6.93
N GLU A 21 -3.00 -15.41 7.16
CA GLU A 21 -3.45 -16.81 7.23
C GLU A 21 -3.34 -17.53 5.89
N LYS A 22 -3.69 -16.86 4.78
CA LYS A 22 -3.48 -17.41 3.43
C LYS A 22 -1.99 -17.58 3.13
N LEU A 23 -1.16 -16.64 3.57
CA LEU A 23 0.30 -16.71 3.39
C LEU A 23 0.92 -17.86 4.20
N LYS A 24 0.48 -18.09 5.44
CA LYS A 24 0.90 -19.23 6.25
C LYS A 24 0.56 -20.56 5.57
N ALA A 25 -0.69 -20.73 5.15
CA ALA A 25 -1.14 -21.94 4.46
C ALA A 25 -0.36 -22.20 3.15
N LEU A 26 -0.01 -21.13 2.41
CA LEU A 26 0.82 -21.24 1.21
C LEU A 26 2.20 -21.81 1.52
N VAL A 27 2.86 -21.31 2.57
CA VAL A 27 4.20 -21.75 2.99
C VAL A 27 4.18 -23.21 3.45
N GLU A 28 3.19 -23.61 4.23
CA GLU A 28 3.04 -24.99 4.71
C GLU A 28 2.80 -25.97 3.55
N ARG A 29 1.92 -25.62 2.60
CA ARG A 29 1.70 -26.42 1.38
C ARG A 29 2.96 -26.56 0.53
N ALA A 30 3.84 -25.57 0.56
CA ALA A 30 5.13 -25.62 -0.13
C ALA A 30 6.19 -26.45 0.62
N GLY A 31 5.83 -27.07 1.75
CA GLY A 31 6.74 -27.86 2.59
C GLY A 31 7.59 -27.02 3.55
N GLY A 32 7.29 -25.73 3.72
CA GLY A 32 7.94 -24.88 4.69
C GLY A 32 7.30 -25.00 6.08
N ARG A 33 8.11 -24.93 7.12
CA ARG A 33 7.67 -24.82 8.52
C ARG A 33 7.81 -23.39 9.01
N ILE A 34 6.71 -22.80 9.46
CA ILE A 34 6.69 -21.43 9.97
C ILE A 34 7.36 -21.39 11.36
N ILE A 35 8.33 -20.48 11.51
CA ILE A 35 9.06 -20.26 12.77
C ILE A 35 8.38 -19.16 13.59
N ARG A 36 8.01 -18.06 12.94
CA ARG A 36 7.39 -16.88 13.56
C ARG A 36 6.62 -16.10 12.51
N SER A 37 5.52 -15.49 12.91
CA SER A 37 4.74 -14.56 12.10
C SER A 37 4.15 -13.46 12.95
N GLY A 38 3.79 -12.35 12.34
CA GLY A 38 3.07 -11.27 13.00
C GLY A 38 2.54 -10.25 12.00
N THR A 39 1.92 -9.21 12.54
CA THR A 39 1.55 -8.01 11.82
C THR A 39 2.21 -6.81 12.50
N PHE A 40 2.64 -5.82 11.73
CA PHE A 40 3.01 -4.53 12.28
C PHE A 40 2.39 -3.43 11.44
N GLU A 41 2.01 -2.34 12.09
CA GLU A 41 1.58 -1.13 11.40
C GLU A 41 2.84 -0.29 11.14
N PRO A 42 3.30 -0.17 9.89
CA PRO A 42 4.37 0.75 9.61
C PRO A 42 3.86 2.16 9.89
N LYS A 43 4.43 2.83 10.91
CA LYS A 43 4.30 4.28 11.09
C LYS A 43 5.13 5.05 10.04
N LEU A 44 5.16 4.53 8.81
CA LEU A 44 5.92 5.10 7.71
C LEU A 44 4.92 5.71 6.75
N PRO A 45 5.05 6.97 6.36
CA PRO A 45 4.29 7.49 5.23
C PRO A 45 4.54 6.58 4.00
N HIS A 46 3.50 6.26 3.23
CA HIS A 46 3.72 5.60 1.94
C HIS A 46 4.57 6.56 1.08
N TYR A 47 5.84 6.23 0.84
CA TYR A 47 6.72 6.92 -0.11
C TYR A 47 6.65 6.30 -1.51
N LEU A 48 5.97 5.16 -1.65
CA LEU A 48 5.93 4.35 -2.87
C LEU A 48 4.79 4.81 -3.78
N ALA A 49 5.06 5.91 -4.49
CA ALA A 49 4.48 6.37 -5.76
C ALA A 49 4.38 7.92 -5.81
N TYR A 50 5.35 8.62 -5.24
CA TYR A 50 5.37 10.08 -5.32
C TYR A 50 6.17 10.53 -6.54
N ILE A 51 5.47 11.00 -7.57
CA ILE A 51 6.11 11.77 -8.65
C ILE A 51 6.41 13.16 -8.07
N PRO A 52 7.67 13.64 -8.07
CA PRO A 52 7.98 14.96 -7.55
C PRO A 52 7.18 16.05 -8.29
N ARG A 53 6.69 17.06 -7.56
CA ARG A 53 5.85 18.12 -8.14
C ARG A 53 6.54 18.81 -9.31
N GLU A 54 7.86 18.95 -9.20
CA GLU A 54 8.75 19.58 -10.18
C GLU A 54 8.72 18.84 -11.51
N TYR A 55 8.46 17.54 -11.51
CA TYR A 55 8.39 16.74 -12.74
C TYR A 55 7.06 17.00 -13.43
N VAL A 56 5.97 17.12 -12.67
CA VAL A 56 4.65 17.49 -13.20
C VAL A 56 4.67 18.92 -13.75
N ALA A 57 5.36 19.84 -13.08
CA ALA A 57 5.49 21.24 -13.51
C ALA A 57 6.24 21.41 -14.85
N ARG A 58 7.03 20.39 -15.26
CA ARG A 58 7.77 20.39 -16.53
C ARG A 58 6.98 19.85 -17.72
N ILE A 59 5.75 19.41 -17.53
CA ILE A 59 4.88 18.93 -18.62
C ILE A 59 4.56 20.11 -19.55
N GLU A 60 4.80 19.99 -20.85
CA GLU A 60 4.59 21.08 -21.83
C GLU A 60 3.10 21.37 -22.04
N ASP A 61 2.27 20.32 -22.07
CA ASP A 61 0.81 20.41 -22.20
C ASP A 61 0.21 21.12 -20.98
N GLU A 62 -0.33 22.33 -21.19
CA GLU A 62 -0.78 23.21 -20.11
C GLU A 62 -2.02 22.66 -19.39
N GLU A 63 -2.95 22.07 -20.14
CA GLU A 63 -4.20 21.54 -19.59
C GLU A 63 -3.89 20.33 -18.70
N LYS A 64 -3.07 19.40 -19.20
CA LYS A 64 -2.63 18.23 -18.41
C LYS A 64 -1.78 18.63 -17.22
N ARG A 65 -0.88 19.61 -17.38
CA ARG A 65 -0.05 20.13 -16.28
C ARG A 65 -0.92 20.68 -15.15
N ALA A 66 -1.90 21.52 -15.48
CA ALA A 66 -2.80 22.11 -14.49
C ALA A 66 -3.64 21.05 -13.77
N GLU A 67 -4.18 20.07 -14.51
CA GLU A 67 -4.98 18.98 -13.93
C GLU A 67 -4.15 18.11 -12.98
N LEU A 68 -2.94 17.71 -13.41
CA LEU A 68 -2.06 16.85 -12.63
C LEU A 68 -1.52 17.56 -11.40
N LEU A 69 -1.18 18.85 -11.49
CA LEU A 69 -0.77 19.64 -10.31
C LEU A 69 -1.90 19.76 -9.29
N ARG A 70 -3.14 19.99 -9.73
CA ARG A 70 -4.30 20.02 -8.82
C ARG A 70 -4.49 18.69 -8.10
N LYS A 71 -4.47 17.58 -8.85
CA LYS A 71 -4.57 16.23 -8.27
C LYS A 71 -3.44 15.93 -7.31
N TRP A 72 -2.22 16.37 -7.65
CA TRP A 72 -1.05 16.21 -6.80
C TRP A 72 -1.24 16.94 -5.47
N ASP A 73 -1.69 18.19 -5.49
CA ASP A 73 -1.92 18.99 -4.27
C ASP A 73 -3.03 18.34 -3.39
N GLU A 74 -4.13 17.85 -4.00
CA GLU A 74 -5.20 17.13 -3.29
C GLU A 74 -4.72 15.82 -2.61
N VAL A 75 -3.86 15.05 -3.29
CA VAL A 75 -3.31 13.81 -2.77
C VAL A 75 -2.26 14.10 -1.70
N TYR A 76 -1.46 15.16 -1.86
CA TYR A 76 -0.45 15.57 -0.89
C TYR A 76 -1.06 16.01 0.44
N GLU A 77 -2.18 16.72 0.44
CA GLU A 77 -2.88 17.07 1.69
C GLU A 77 -3.44 15.83 2.40
N LYS A 78 -4.00 14.86 1.66
CA LYS A 78 -4.41 13.57 2.23
C LYS A 78 -3.21 12.77 2.76
N TRP A 79 -2.07 12.87 2.10
CA TRP A 79 -0.81 12.25 2.51
C TRP A 79 -0.26 12.85 3.82
N LYS A 80 -0.31 14.18 4.00
CA LYS A 80 0.11 14.85 5.24
C LYS A 80 -0.66 14.39 6.48
N ILE A 81 -1.93 14.03 6.29
CA ILE A 81 -2.80 13.54 7.35
C ILE A 81 -2.46 12.07 7.72
N GLY A 82 -1.61 11.41 6.91
CA GLY A 82 -1.27 10.00 7.03
C GLY A 82 -2.37 9.16 6.38
N ALA A 83 -2.07 8.53 5.24
CA ALA A 83 -2.92 7.45 4.75
C ALA A 83 -2.86 6.30 5.76
N GLU A 84 -4.01 5.81 6.23
CA GLU A 84 -4.06 4.61 7.06
C GLU A 84 -3.42 3.45 6.28
N HIS A 85 -2.30 2.94 6.80
CA HIS A 85 -1.69 1.74 6.26
C HIS A 85 -2.48 0.53 6.75
N PRO A 86 -2.94 -0.36 5.86
CA PRO A 86 -3.32 -1.67 6.31
C PRO A 86 -2.10 -2.34 6.96
N PRO A 87 -2.26 -3.04 8.09
CA PRO A 87 -1.15 -3.65 8.80
C PRO A 87 -0.37 -4.61 7.88
N VAL A 88 0.95 -4.51 7.91
CA VAL A 88 1.85 -5.35 7.12
C VAL A 88 2.05 -6.68 7.84
N GLY A 89 1.63 -7.77 7.21
CA GLY A 89 1.89 -9.13 7.68
C GLY A 89 3.30 -9.58 7.31
N TRP A 90 3.98 -10.27 8.22
CA TRP A 90 5.28 -10.89 7.98
C TRP A 90 5.32 -12.30 8.55
N LEU A 91 6.15 -13.16 7.95
CA LEU A 91 6.48 -14.47 8.48
C LEU A 91 7.93 -14.84 8.20
N SER A 92 8.45 -15.77 8.99
CA SER A 92 9.74 -16.42 8.81
C SER A 92 9.50 -17.93 8.82
N ALA A 93 10.13 -18.65 7.90
CA ALA A 93 9.96 -20.08 7.73
C ALA A 93 11.30 -20.77 7.46
N LYS A 94 11.36 -22.05 7.79
CA LYS A 94 12.44 -22.98 7.43
C LYS A 94 11.91 -24.02 6.47
N ARG A 95 12.78 -24.55 5.62
CA ARG A 95 12.51 -25.73 4.81
C ARG A 95 13.11 -26.95 5.48
#